data_AF-A0A3D4S0S1-F1
#
_entry.id   AF-A0A3D4S0S1-F1
#
_cell.length_a   1.000
_cell.length_b   1.000
_cell.length_c   1.000
_cell.angle_alpha   90.00
_cell.angle_beta   90.00
_cell.angle_gamma   90.00
#
_symmetry.space_group_name_H-M   'P 1'
#
loop_
_entity.id
_entity.type
_entity.pdbx_description
1 polymer ?
#
loop_
_entity_poly.entity_id
_entity_poly.type
_entity_poly.pdbx_seq_one_letter_code
_entity_poly.pdbx_strand_id
1 'polypeptide(L)'
;MSLDPYVPYAWQDIGRDGTLGIPASRSKRINILGFMNSTGDTLAAFEQEGSVNSDVVIDIMDAFCESLERPAVVVLDNASIHRSKAVAAKMEEWDRRGMTLYFLYTYSPELNLIEILWRKIKYEWIPISAYESISNLKATLRNIIDSFGPNEYRIHSSN
;
A
#
# COMPACT_ATOMS: atom_id res chain seq x y z
N MET A 1 -1.98 -5.19 6.18
CA MET A 1 -2.52 -6.56 5.97
C MET A 1 -2.25 -7.43 7.21
N SER A 2 -3.02 -8.50 7.39
CA SER A 2 -2.92 -9.43 8.53
C SER A 2 -3.44 -10.81 8.12
N LEU A 3 -3.30 -11.83 8.96
CA LEU A 3 -3.91 -13.16 8.78
C LEU A 3 -5.43 -13.17 9.00
N ASP A 4 -6.07 -12.01 8.85
CA ASP A 4 -7.52 -11.83 8.86
C ASP A 4 -7.92 -11.46 7.43
N PRO A 5 -8.21 -12.45 6.58
CA PRO A 5 -8.41 -12.26 5.15
C PRO A 5 -9.72 -11.54 4.85
N TYR A 6 -9.77 -10.89 3.69
CA TYR A 6 -11.07 -10.55 3.11
C TYR A 6 -11.73 -11.82 2.60
N VAL A 7 -13.04 -11.95 2.85
CA VAL A 7 -13.84 -13.05 2.30
C VAL A 7 -14.38 -12.62 0.93
N PRO A 8 -13.87 -13.15 -0.19
CA PRO A 8 -14.41 -12.85 -1.51
C PRO A 8 -15.80 -13.47 -1.66
N TYR A 9 -16.56 -12.94 -2.61
CA TYR A 9 -17.79 -13.60 -3.03
C TYR A 9 -17.44 -14.95 -3.65
N ALA A 10 -17.99 -16.02 -3.07
CA ALA A 10 -17.86 -17.38 -3.56
C ALA A 10 -19.19 -18.11 -3.36
N TRP A 11 -19.40 -19.18 -4.13
CA TRP A 11 -20.58 -20.02 -4.03
C TRP A 11 -20.16 -21.46 -3.78
N GLN A 12 -20.89 -22.15 -2.90
CA GLN A 12 -20.72 -23.58 -2.62
C GLN A 12 -22.08 -24.28 -2.59
N ASP A 13 -22.12 -25.52 -3.07
CA ASP A 13 -23.32 -26.36 -3.00
C ASP A 13 -23.78 -26.55 -1.55
N ILE A 14 -25.08 -26.47 -1.33
CA ILE A 14 -25.68 -26.76 -0.03
C ILE A 14 -25.56 -28.27 0.25
N GLY A 15 -25.01 -28.64 1.41
CA GLY A 15 -24.97 -30.02 1.89
C GLY A 15 -23.75 -30.85 1.46
N ARG A 16 -22.75 -30.25 0.83
CA ARG A 16 -21.43 -30.90 0.66
C ARG A 16 -20.68 -30.91 2.00
N ASP A 17 -20.08 -32.05 2.35
CA ASP A 17 -19.19 -32.12 3.51
C ASP A 17 -17.97 -31.21 3.30
N GLY A 18 -17.72 -30.34 4.28
CA GLY A 18 -16.64 -29.35 4.26
C GLY A 18 -17.09 -27.99 3.72
N THR A 19 -17.51 -27.09 4.62
CA THR A 19 -17.57 -25.66 4.29
C THR A 19 -16.17 -25.21 3.90
N LEU A 20 -16.02 -24.64 2.70
CA LEU A 20 -14.75 -24.05 2.28
C LEU A 20 -14.50 -22.81 3.13
N GLY A 21 -13.65 -22.95 4.14
CA GLY A 21 -13.19 -21.87 5.00
C GLY A 21 -11.90 -21.25 4.47
N ILE A 22 -11.74 -19.96 4.69
CA ILE A 22 -10.47 -19.27 4.49
C ILE A 22 -9.74 -19.26 5.83
N PRO A 23 -8.48 -19.73 5.91
CA PRO A 23 -7.71 -19.67 7.15
C PRO A 23 -7.65 -18.24 7.69
N ALA A 24 -8.09 -18.06 8.93
CA ALA A 24 -8.08 -16.77 9.61
C ALA A 24 -7.47 -16.95 11.01
N SER A 25 -6.51 -16.10 11.36
CA SER A 25 -5.88 -16.09 12.68
C SER A 25 -5.44 -14.69 13.09
N ARG A 26 -5.24 -14.48 14.40
CA ARG A 26 -4.71 -13.20 14.88
C ARG A 26 -3.23 -13.08 14.52
N SER A 27 -2.87 -11.98 13.89
CA SER A 27 -1.48 -11.62 13.61
C SER A 27 -1.23 -10.14 13.90
N LYS A 28 0.05 -9.76 14.02
CA LYS A 28 0.43 -8.35 13.88
C LYS A 28 0.06 -7.86 12.48
N ARG A 29 -0.31 -6.59 12.37
CA ARG A 29 -0.51 -5.93 11.08
C ARG A 29 0.84 -5.68 10.41
N ILE A 30 0.90 -6.01 9.14
CA ILE A 30 1.93 -5.59 8.19
C ILE A 30 1.45 -4.28 7.58
N ASN A 31 2.17 -3.19 7.75
CA ASN A 31 1.88 -1.95 7.06
C ASN A 31 2.88 -1.78 5.92
N ILE A 32 2.41 -1.29 4.79
CA ILE A 32 3.23 -0.98 3.63
C ILE A 32 2.85 0.41 3.20
N LEU A 33 3.82 1.30 3.17
CA LEU A 33 3.69 2.61 2.56
C LEU A 33 4.38 2.55 1.22
N GLY A 34 3.89 3.29 0.23
CA GLY A 34 4.55 3.33 -1.05
C GLY A 34 4.32 4.63 -1.81
N PHE A 35 5.21 4.85 -2.77
CA PHE A 35 5.13 5.92 -3.75
C PHE A 35 5.03 5.26 -5.12
N MET A 36 3.91 5.47 -5.78
CA MET A 36 3.68 5.00 -7.13
C MET A 36 3.74 6.19 -8.08
N ASN A 37 4.39 6.03 -9.22
CA ASN A 37 4.42 7.10 -10.21
C ASN A 37 3.06 7.27 -10.91
N SER A 38 2.89 8.39 -11.61
CA SER A 38 1.64 8.75 -12.27
C SER A 38 1.25 7.82 -13.43
N THR A 39 2.19 7.07 -14.02
CA THR A 39 1.91 6.07 -15.06
C THR A 39 1.50 4.71 -14.48
N GLY A 40 1.66 4.51 -13.16
CA GLY A 40 1.28 3.28 -12.47
C GLY A 40 2.15 2.07 -12.83
N ASP A 41 3.42 2.29 -13.18
CA ASP A 41 4.35 1.25 -13.61
C ASP A 41 5.59 1.09 -12.71
N THR A 42 5.82 2.01 -11.78
CA THR A 42 6.88 1.90 -10.77
C THR A 42 6.33 2.17 -9.37
N LEU A 43 6.86 1.44 -8.40
CA LEU A 43 6.48 1.52 -6.99
C LEU A 43 7.75 1.46 -6.12
N ALA A 44 7.95 2.49 -5.30
CA ALA A 44 8.85 2.40 -4.15
C ALA A 44 8.01 2.01 -2.93
N ALA A 45 8.29 0.88 -2.29
CA ALA A 45 7.52 0.38 -1.16
C ALA A 45 8.38 0.21 0.09
N PHE A 46 7.80 0.52 1.25
CA PHE A 46 8.44 0.51 2.55
C PHE A 46 7.58 -0.32 3.51
N GLU A 47 8.11 -1.48 3.92
CA GLU A 47 7.46 -2.35 4.90
C GLU A 47 7.69 -1.81 6.32
N GLN A 48 6.60 -1.64 7.08
CA GLN A 48 6.62 -1.26 8.48
C GLN A 48 5.90 -2.31 9.34
N GLU A 49 6.59 -2.77 10.38
CA GLU A 49 5.95 -3.55 11.45
C GLU A 49 5.34 -2.64 12.52
N GLY A 50 4.13 -2.97 12.97
CA GLY A 50 3.46 -2.20 14.02
C GLY A 50 2.77 -0.96 13.49
N SER A 51 2.43 0.00 14.37
CA SER A 51 1.66 1.19 14.01
C SER A 51 2.47 2.16 13.15
N VAL A 52 1.83 2.74 12.13
CA VAL A 52 2.37 3.86 11.37
C VAL A 52 1.95 5.15 12.07
N ASN A 53 2.92 5.89 12.61
CA ASN A 53 2.72 7.22 13.17
C ASN A 53 3.40 8.28 12.27
N SER A 54 3.34 9.54 12.67
CA SER A 54 3.94 10.63 11.88
C SER A 54 5.47 10.53 11.77
N ASP A 55 6.16 10.00 12.78
CA ASP A 55 7.62 9.84 12.74
C ASP A 55 8.03 8.80 11.69
N VAL A 56 7.35 7.65 11.66
CA VAL A 56 7.53 6.62 10.62
C VAL A 56 7.26 7.19 9.22
N VAL A 57 6.21 8.00 9.08
CA VAL A 57 5.93 8.68 7.80
C VAL A 57 7.09 9.60 7.41
N ILE A 58 7.63 10.38 8.34
CA ILE A 58 8.76 11.27 8.08
C ILE A 58 9.99 10.48 7.65
N ASP A 59 10.34 9.40 8.35
CA ASP A 59 11.50 8.57 8.02
C ASP A 59 11.40 7.99 6.60
N ILE A 60 10.21 7.52 6.21
CA ILE A 60 9.95 6.99 4.87
C ILE A 60 10.00 8.10 3.81
N MET A 61 9.44 9.27 4.10
CA MET A 61 9.50 10.44 3.20
C MET A 61 10.93 10.95 3.04
N ASP A 62 11.74 10.96 4.11
CA ASP A 62 13.16 11.31 4.07
C ASP A 62 13.94 10.33 3.19
N ALA A 63 13.76 9.02 3.40
CA ALA A 63 14.39 7.98 2.58
C ALA A 63 13.98 8.07 1.10
N PHE A 64 12.70 8.35 0.83
CA PHE A 64 12.23 8.54 -0.54
C PHE A 64 12.83 9.81 -1.17
N CYS A 65 12.86 10.92 -0.43
CA CYS A 65 13.47 12.17 -0.87
C CYS A 65 14.96 12.00 -1.23
N GLU A 66 15.69 11.19 -0.47
CA GLU A 66 17.09 10.82 -0.74
C GLU A 66 17.28 10.02 -2.02
N SER A 67 16.30 9.19 -2.38
CA SER A 67 16.34 8.38 -3.59
C SER A 67 15.98 9.14 -4.87
N LEU A 68 15.53 10.39 -4.77
CA LEU A 68 15.08 11.16 -5.93
C LEU A 68 16.26 11.58 -6.83
N GLU A 69 16.21 11.16 -8.08
CA GLU A 69 17.16 11.59 -9.12
C GLU A 69 16.75 12.91 -9.80
N ARG A 70 15.49 13.33 -9.63
CA ARG A 70 14.91 14.53 -10.23
C ARG A 70 13.81 15.08 -9.33
N PRO A 71 13.47 16.38 -9.46
CA PRO A 71 12.36 16.96 -8.70
C PRO A 71 11.06 16.18 -8.89
N ALA A 72 10.32 15.99 -7.81
CA ALA A 72 9.09 15.21 -7.78
C ALA A 72 8.02 15.91 -6.94
N VAL A 73 6.76 15.73 -7.37
CA VAL A 73 5.59 16.12 -6.59
C VAL A 73 4.99 14.86 -5.99
N VAL A 74 4.97 14.76 -4.67
CA VAL A 74 4.33 13.67 -3.94
C VAL A 74 2.89 14.07 -3.64
N VAL A 75 1.95 13.32 -4.21
CA VAL A 75 0.51 13.52 -4.00
C VAL A 75 0.06 12.66 -2.83
N LEU A 76 -0.46 13.29 -1.78
CA LEU A 76 -0.94 12.63 -0.56
C LEU A 76 -2.44 12.86 -0.36
N ASP A 77 -3.10 11.91 0.28
CA ASP A 77 -4.46 12.13 0.80
C ASP A 77 -4.44 13.00 2.08
N ASN A 78 -5.62 13.24 2.66
CA ASN A 78 -5.76 14.05 3.87
C ASN A 78 -5.69 13.24 5.17
N ALA A 79 -5.07 12.05 5.19
CA ALA A 79 -4.92 11.29 6.43
C ALA A 79 -4.20 12.14 7.49
N SER A 80 -4.68 12.05 8.75
CA SER A 80 -4.19 12.89 9.85
C SER A 80 -2.68 12.75 10.09
N ILE A 81 -2.11 11.56 9.80
CA ILE A 81 -0.68 11.29 9.91
C ILE A 81 0.16 12.14 8.92
N HIS A 82 -0.36 12.39 7.72
CA HIS A 82 0.28 13.23 6.68
C HIS A 82 0.08 14.73 6.94
N ARG A 83 -0.93 15.11 7.74
CA ARG A 83 -1.20 16.51 8.10
C ARG A 83 -0.72 16.89 9.50
N SER A 84 0.12 16.06 10.11
CA SER A 84 0.65 16.33 11.44
C SER A 84 1.55 17.56 11.45
N LYS A 85 1.71 18.19 12.63
CA LYS A 85 2.64 19.32 12.79
C LYS A 85 4.09 18.95 12.48
N ALA A 86 4.48 17.71 12.77
CA ALA A 86 5.81 17.19 12.48
C ALA A 86 6.06 17.11 10.97
N VAL A 87 5.10 16.57 10.22
CA VAL A 87 5.18 16.53 8.75
C VAL A 87 5.20 17.94 8.17
N ALA A 88 4.35 18.85 8.67
CA ALA A 88 4.34 20.24 8.23
C ALA A 88 5.70 20.95 8.44
N ALA A 89 6.40 20.65 9.54
CA ALA A 89 7.72 21.23 9.81
C ALA A 89 8.82 20.75 8.86
N LYS A 90 8.64 19.57 8.23
CA LYS A 90 9.60 18.99 7.26
C LYS A 90 9.34 19.43 5.82
N MET A 91 8.17 19.98 5.51
CA MET A 91 7.77 20.33 4.14
C MET A 91 8.76 21.25 3.42
N GLU A 92 9.26 22.29 4.09
CA GLU A 92 10.22 23.24 3.50
C GLU A 92 11.60 22.60 3.26
N GLU A 93 12.00 21.64 4.09
CA GLU A 93 13.23 20.88 3.87
C GLU A 93 13.11 19.99 2.64
N TRP A 94 12.02 19.24 2.53
CA TRP A 94 11.75 18.39 1.38
C TRP A 94 11.65 19.19 0.07
N ASP A 95 10.98 20.34 0.10
CA ASP A 95 10.82 21.19 -1.08
C ASP A 95 12.19 21.69 -1.59
N ARG A 96 13.08 22.14 -0.68
CA ARG A 96 14.46 22.52 -1.03
C ARG A 96 15.30 21.37 -1.59
N ARG A 97 14.96 20.12 -1.26
CA ARG A 97 15.59 18.91 -1.77
C ARG A 97 14.93 18.39 -3.05
N GLY A 98 13.95 19.12 -3.60
CA GLY A 98 13.26 18.78 -4.84
C GLY A 98 12.05 17.87 -4.66
N MET A 99 11.56 17.67 -3.43
CA MET A 99 10.33 16.92 -3.15
C MET A 99 9.24 17.85 -2.64
N THR A 100 8.29 18.20 -3.50
CA THR A 100 7.15 19.05 -3.12
C THR A 100 5.95 18.18 -2.75
N LEU A 101 5.26 18.52 -1.65
CA LEU A 101 4.02 17.82 -1.27
C LEU A 101 2.79 18.52 -1.84
N TYR A 102 1.89 17.74 -2.41
CA TYR A 102 0.57 18.17 -2.84
C TYR A 102 -0.49 17.33 -2.14
N PHE A 103 -1.46 17.97 -1.50
CA PHE A 103 -2.56 17.28 -0.82
C PHE A 103 -3.80 17.30 -1.71
N LEU A 104 -4.43 16.14 -1.89
CA LEU A 104 -5.69 15.98 -2.61
C LEU A 104 -6.83 16.75 -1.92
N TYR A 105 -7.93 16.96 -2.65
CA TYR A 105 -9.17 17.45 -2.05
C TYR A 105 -9.73 16.43 -1.04
N THR A 106 -10.45 16.92 -0.04
CA THR A 106 -11.09 16.06 0.96
C THR A 106 -12.12 15.15 0.29
N TYR A 107 -12.16 13.88 0.70
CA TYR A 107 -13.08 12.86 0.20
C TYR A 107 -12.92 12.49 -1.29
N SER A 108 -11.72 12.59 -1.84
CA SER A 108 -11.40 12.16 -3.21
C SER A 108 -10.47 10.93 -3.28
N PRO A 109 -10.81 9.78 -2.65
CA PRO A 109 -9.99 8.58 -2.69
C PRO A 109 -9.80 8.02 -4.11
N GLU A 110 -10.73 8.31 -5.03
CA GLU A 110 -10.62 7.98 -6.46
C GLU A 110 -9.44 8.66 -7.16
N LEU A 111 -8.96 9.78 -6.62
CA LEU A 111 -7.78 10.49 -7.13
C LEU A 111 -6.48 9.91 -6.59
N ASN A 112 -6.53 9.05 -5.58
CA ASN A 112 -5.36 8.39 -5.03
C ASN A 112 -5.11 7.05 -5.75
N LEU A 113 -4.33 7.10 -6.84
CA LEU A 113 -4.05 5.92 -7.67
C LEU A 113 -3.49 4.74 -6.87
N ILE A 114 -2.68 5.00 -5.83
CA ILE A 114 -2.08 3.91 -5.03
C ILE A 114 -3.13 3.14 -4.21
N GLU A 115 -4.29 3.74 -3.92
CA GLU A 115 -5.41 3.03 -3.28
C GLU A 115 -5.99 1.97 -4.22
N ILE A 116 -5.97 2.21 -5.54
CA ILE A 116 -6.36 1.21 -6.53
C ILE A 116 -5.38 0.03 -6.47
N LEU A 117 -4.08 0.31 -6.37
CA LEU A 117 -3.05 -0.72 -6.20
C LEU A 117 -3.28 -1.53 -4.92
N TRP A 118 -3.48 -0.88 -3.77
CA TRP A 118 -3.72 -1.60 -2.51
C TRP A 118 -4.98 -2.45 -2.54
N ARG A 119 -6.04 -1.98 -3.21
CA ARG A 119 -7.24 -2.78 -3.47
C ARG A 119 -6.95 -4.00 -4.33
N LYS A 120 -6.20 -3.84 -5.44
CA LYS A 120 -5.81 -4.96 -6.31
C LYS A 120 -5.00 -6.02 -5.53
N ILE A 121 -4.00 -5.59 -4.77
CA ILE A 121 -3.20 -6.49 -3.95
C ILE A 121 -4.08 -7.27 -2.97
N LYS A 122 -4.92 -6.57 -2.21
CA LYS A 122 -5.73 -7.18 -1.15
C LYS A 122 -6.82 -8.12 -1.67
N TYR A 123 -7.47 -7.77 -2.77
CA TYR A 123 -8.70 -8.44 -3.21
C TYR A 123 -8.50 -9.38 -4.41
N GLU A 124 -7.43 -9.20 -5.18
CA GLU A 124 -7.24 -9.93 -6.44
C GLU A 124 -5.92 -10.71 -6.49
N TRP A 125 -4.82 -10.16 -5.96
CA TRP A 125 -3.49 -10.72 -6.21
C TRP A 125 -2.94 -11.60 -5.09
N ILE A 126 -3.38 -11.42 -3.83
CA ILE A 126 -3.00 -12.33 -2.75
C ILE A 126 -3.84 -13.61 -2.83
N PRO A 127 -3.22 -14.78 -3.06
CA PRO A 127 -3.94 -16.05 -3.05
C PRO A 127 -4.37 -16.43 -1.63
N ILE A 128 -5.46 -17.21 -1.52
CA ILE A 128 -5.98 -17.67 -0.23
C ILE A 128 -4.92 -18.43 0.60
N SER A 129 -4.06 -19.22 -0.06
CA SER A 129 -2.97 -19.97 0.60
C SER A 129 -1.93 -19.07 1.29
N ALA A 130 -1.82 -17.79 0.90
CA ALA A 130 -0.91 -16.86 1.57
C ALA A 130 -1.32 -16.60 3.03
N TYR A 131 -2.60 -16.78 3.38
CA TYR A 131 -3.13 -16.57 4.73
C TYR A 131 -2.86 -17.74 5.69
N GLU A 132 -2.21 -18.82 5.24
CA GLU A 132 -1.83 -19.95 6.10
C GLU A 132 -0.80 -19.58 7.17
N SER A 133 0.08 -18.61 6.90
CA SER A 133 1.06 -18.13 7.88
C SER A 133 1.51 -16.70 7.59
N ILE A 134 1.98 -16.00 8.63
CA ILE A 134 2.46 -14.61 8.49
C ILE A 134 3.68 -14.53 7.58
N SER A 135 4.52 -15.57 7.58
CA SER A 135 5.70 -15.66 6.73
C SER A 135 5.31 -15.83 5.27
N ASN A 136 4.30 -16.67 4.97
CA ASN A 136 3.78 -16.82 3.61
C ASN A 136 3.19 -15.51 3.11
N LEU A 137 2.33 -14.86 3.93
CA LEU A 137 1.74 -13.58 3.57
C LEU A 137 2.79 -12.51 3.26
N LYS A 138 3.84 -12.41 4.09
CA LYS A 138 4.97 -11.49 3.85
C LYS A 138 5.71 -11.82 2.55
N ALA A 139 6.03 -13.10 2.32
CA ALA A 139 6.74 -13.53 1.12
C ALA A 139 5.92 -13.26 -0.15
N THR A 140 4.62 -13.56 -0.14
CA THR A 140 3.71 -13.24 -1.24
C THR A 140 3.63 -11.73 -1.47
N LEU A 141 3.50 -10.93 -0.41
CA LEU A 141 3.46 -9.48 -0.53
C LEU A 141 4.72 -8.90 -1.16
N ARG A 142 5.88 -9.36 -0.70
CA ARG A 142 7.17 -8.96 -1.26
C ARG A 142 7.28 -9.34 -2.73
N ASN A 143 6.90 -10.56 -3.09
CA ASN A 143 6.88 -10.98 -4.49
C ASN A 143 5.98 -10.08 -5.36
N ILE A 144 4.77 -9.76 -4.89
CA ILE A 144 3.85 -8.88 -5.63
C ILE A 144 4.44 -7.48 -5.81
N ILE A 145 5.09 -6.94 -4.78
CA ILE A 145 5.72 -5.62 -4.80
C ILE A 145 6.93 -5.60 -5.72
N ASP A 146 7.82 -6.59 -5.61
CA ASP A 146 9.05 -6.70 -6.42
C ASP A 146 8.73 -6.97 -7.90
N SER A 147 7.62 -7.65 -8.18
CA SER A 147 7.08 -7.88 -9.52
C SER A 147 6.11 -6.80 -9.99
N PHE A 148 5.88 -5.72 -9.21
CA PHE A 148 5.00 -4.63 -9.65
C PHE A 148 5.60 -3.90 -10.84
N GLY A 149 4.80 -3.76 -11.90
CA GLY A 149 5.23 -3.14 -13.14
C GLY A 149 4.52 -3.70 -14.37
N PRO A 150 4.98 -3.37 -15.58
CA PRO A 150 4.24 -3.59 -16.80
C PRO A 150 4.06 -5.07 -17.19
N ASN A 151 4.81 -5.98 -16.60
CA ASN A 151 4.91 -7.38 -17.05
C ASN A 151 4.07 -8.37 -16.23
N GLU A 152 3.79 -8.09 -14.96
CA GLU A 152 3.13 -9.06 -14.06
C GLU A 152 1.98 -8.40 -13.28
N TYR A 153 2.29 -7.51 -12.33
CA TYR A 153 1.28 -6.82 -11.54
C TYR A 153 1.14 -5.35 -11.97
N ARG A 154 0.04 -5.03 -12.67
CA ARG A 154 -0.24 -3.67 -13.16
C ARG A 154 -1.66 -3.23 -12.82
N ILE A 155 -1.81 -1.96 -12.47
CA ILE A 155 -3.13 -1.31 -12.44
C ILE A 155 -3.50 -0.83 -13.85
N HIS A 156 -4.63 -1.29 -14.37
CA HIS A 156 -5.22 -0.69 -15.57
C HIS A 156 -6.07 0.50 -15.12
N SER A 157 -5.68 1.71 -15.53
CA SER A 157 -6.60 2.85 -15.51
C SER A 157 -7.69 2.55 -16.53
N SER A 158 -8.93 2.34 -16.08
CA SER A 158 -10.09 2.27 -16.96
C SER A 158 -10.15 3.56 -17.77
N ASN A 159 -9.98 3.47 -19.09
CA ASN A 159 -10.42 4.50 -20.04
C ASN A 159 -11.92 4.37 -20.26
#